data_AF-A0A7C2W256-F1
#
_entry.id   AF-A0A7C2W256-F1
#
_cell.length_a   1.000
_cell.length_b   1.000
_cell.length_c   1.000
_cell.angle_alpha   90.00
_cell.angle_beta   90.00
_cell.angle_gamma   90.00
#
_symmetry.space_group_name_H-M   'P 1'
#
loop_
_entity.id
_entity.type
_entity.pdbx_description
1 polymer ?
#
loop_
_entity_poly.entity_id
_entity_poly.type
_entity_poly.pdbx_seq_one_letter_code
_entity_poly.pdbx_strand_id
1 'polypeptide(L)'
;MSYETASGTSMAAPHVTGTVALVMASGTTGVDNIRSRLQTAADDIGDLGKDELYGYGLVDAEEAATGVQTNPAPRLPGISPVGKLSLTWGSLKRWGIKGA
;
A
#
# COMPACT_ATOMS: atom_id res chain seq x y z
N MET A 1 6.56 -36.89 -1.19
CA MET A 1 5.96 -35.59 -1.61
C MET A 1 7.10 -34.68 -2.00
N SER A 2 7.11 -34.22 -3.25
CA SER A 2 8.13 -33.30 -3.78
C SER A 2 7.59 -31.86 -3.69
N TYR A 3 8.47 -30.92 -3.41
CA TYR A 3 8.19 -29.49 -3.54
C TYR A 3 8.99 -28.97 -4.73
N GLU A 4 8.35 -28.15 -5.55
CA GLU A 4 8.99 -27.52 -6.69
C GLU A 4 8.73 -26.02 -6.67
N THR A 5 9.71 -25.28 -7.19
CA THR A 5 9.54 -23.85 -7.43
C THR A 5 8.90 -23.66 -8.81
N ALA A 6 7.89 -22.82 -8.89
CA ALA A 6 7.18 -22.53 -10.12
C ALA A 6 6.94 -21.02 -10.23
N SER A 7 6.81 -20.53 -11.46
CA SER A 7 6.56 -19.12 -11.75
C SER A 7 5.42 -18.99 -12.75
N GLY A 8 4.63 -17.93 -12.59
CA GLY A 8 3.48 -17.64 -13.46
C GLY A 8 2.28 -17.08 -12.69
N THR A 9 1.33 -16.51 -13.42
CA THR A 9 0.08 -15.97 -12.85
C THR A 9 -0.75 -17.05 -12.15
N SER A 10 -0.62 -18.31 -12.58
CA SER A 10 -1.20 -19.48 -11.91
C SER A 10 -0.70 -19.67 -10.47
N MET A 11 0.50 -19.18 -10.14
CA MET A 11 1.03 -19.22 -8.76
C MET A 11 0.59 -17.98 -7.96
N ALA A 12 0.19 -16.88 -8.61
CA ALA A 12 -0.42 -15.73 -7.94
C ALA A 12 -1.89 -15.99 -7.56
N ALA A 13 -2.64 -16.70 -8.41
CA ALA A 13 -4.06 -17.03 -8.18
C ALA A 13 -4.36 -17.69 -6.81
N PRO A 14 -3.61 -18.72 -6.34
CA PRO A 14 -3.85 -19.32 -5.03
C PRO A 14 -3.55 -18.36 -3.87
N HIS A 15 -2.59 -17.43 -4.02
CA HIS A 15 -2.32 -16.42 -3.00
C HIS A 15 -3.51 -15.47 -2.84
N VAL A 16 -4.03 -14.93 -3.95
CA VAL A 16 -5.22 -14.04 -3.93
C VAL A 16 -6.44 -14.77 -3.37
N THR A 17 -6.63 -16.05 -3.75
CA THR A 17 -7.73 -16.87 -3.23
C THR A 17 -7.62 -17.11 -1.72
N GLY A 18 -6.41 -17.34 -1.21
CA GLY A 18 -6.16 -17.45 0.23
C GLY A 18 -6.48 -16.16 0.97
N THR A 19 -6.12 -15.00 0.40
CA THR A 19 -6.46 -13.70 0.98
C THR A 19 -7.97 -13.47 1.03
N VAL A 20 -8.70 -13.81 -0.04
CA VAL A 20 -10.17 -13.75 -0.06
C VAL A 20 -10.76 -14.57 1.08
N ALA A 21 -10.26 -15.78 1.32
CA ALA A 21 -10.73 -16.63 2.41
C ALA A 21 -10.50 -15.98 3.79
N LEU A 22 -9.38 -15.28 3.99
CA LEU A 22 -9.10 -14.55 5.22
C LEU A 22 -10.03 -13.35 5.41
N VAL A 23 -10.31 -12.60 4.34
CA VAL A 23 -11.28 -11.48 4.34
C VAL A 23 -12.69 -11.96 4.66
N MET A 24 -13.08 -13.12 4.13
CA MET A 24 -14.36 -13.76 4.46
C MET A 24 -14.38 -14.21 5.93
N ALA A 25 -13.28 -14.76 6.44
CA ALA A 25 -13.14 -15.16 7.83
C ALA A 25 -13.18 -13.97 8.80
N SER A 26 -12.78 -12.77 8.38
CA SER A 26 -12.92 -11.54 9.17
C SER A 26 -14.36 -11.00 9.22
N GLY A 27 -15.31 -11.66 8.55
CA GLY A 27 -16.74 -11.32 8.57
C GLY A 27 -17.19 -10.42 7.42
N THR A 28 -16.30 -10.12 6.46
CA THR A 28 -16.70 -9.39 5.24
C THR A 28 -17.52 -10.30 4.33
N THR A 29 -18.72 -9.86 3.96
CA THR A 29 -19.61 -10.62 3.07
C THR A 29 -19.99 -9.79 1.86
N GLY A 30 -20.36 -10.47 0.77
CA GLY A 30 -20.70 -9.85 -0.50
C GLY A 30 -19.48 -9.69 -1.42
N VAL A 31 -19.63 -10.10 -2.67
CA VAL A 31 -18.54 -10.13 -3.66
C VAL A 31 -17.96 -8.74 -3.90
N ASP A 32 -18.81 -7.72 -3.99
CA ASP A 32 -18.37 -6.35 -4.24
C ASP A 32 -17.61 -5.76 -3.05
N ASN A 33 -18.04 -6.08 -1.81
CA ASN A 33 -17.35 -5.65 -0.61
C ASN A 33 -15.97 -6.31 -0.50
N ILE A 34 -15.89 -7.61 -0.76
CA ILE A 34 -14.62 -8.35 -0.76
C ILE A 34 -13.68 -7.78 -1.83
N ARG A 35 -14.20 -7.55 -3.04
CA ARG A 35 -13.41 -6.97 -4.13
C ARG A 35 -12.90 -5.58 -3.76
N SER A 36 -13.78 -4.71 -3.27
CA SER A 36 -13.41 -3.35 -2.83
C SER A 36 -12.33 -3.41 -1.76
N ARG A 37 -12.50 -4.27 -0.76
CA ARG A 37 -11.54 -4.43 0.34
C ARG A 37 -10.16 -4.88 -0.12
N LEU A 38 -10.10 -5.81 -1.08
CA LEU A 38 -8.83 -6.25 -1.69
C LEU A 38 -8.17 -5.14 -2.52
N GLN A 39 -8.96 -4.29 -3.17
CA GLN A 39 -8.43 -3.18 -3.98
C GLN A 39 -7.91 -2.04 -3.12
N THR A 40 -8.57 -1.73 -2.01
CA THR A 40 -8.17 -0.65 -1.10
C THR A 40 -7.00 -1.01 -0.19
N ALA A 41 -6.83 -2.30 0.07
CA ALA A 41 -5.74 -2.86 0.87
C ALA A 41 -4.56 -3.33 0.01
N ALA A 42 -4.58 -3.09 -1.30
CA ALA A 42 -3.45 -3.43 -2.15
C ALA A 42 -2.36 -2.35 -2.04
N ASP A 43 -1.12 -2.80 -1.92
CA ASP A 43 0.07 -1.96 -1.95
C ASP A 43 0.39 -1.56 -3.38
N ASP A 44 0.18 -0.31 -3.74
CA ASP A 44 0.52 0.20 -5.05
C ASP A 44 2.06 0.26 -5.23
N ILE A 45 2.55 -0.61 -6.12
CA ILE A 45 3.97 -0.80 -6.46
C ILE A 45 4.31 -0.28 -7.87
N GLY A 46 3.34 0.35 -8.54
CA GLY A 46 3.41 0.80 -9.92
C GLY A 46 3.19 2.31 -10.06
N ASP A 47 2.50 2.68 -11.13
CA ASP A 47 2.05 4.06 -11.31
C ASP A 47 0.89 4.35 -10.36
N LEU A 48 0.84 5.56 -9.82
CA LEU A 48 -0.19 5.95 -8.84
C LEU A 48 -1.60 5.58 -9.31
N GLY A 49 -2.23 4.70 -8.54
CA GLY A 49 -3.58 4.23 -8.78
C GLY A 49 -3.61 2.91 -9.55
N LYS A 50 -4.64 2.72 -10.38
CA LYS A 50 -4.80 1.47 -11.10
C LYS A 50 -4.00 1.50 -12.40
N ASP A 51 -3.02 0.61 -12.54
CA ASP A 51 -2.26 0.43 -13.76
C ASP A 51 -2.68 -0.84 -14.54
N GLU A 52 -2.09 -1.05 -15.73
CA GLU A 52 -2.38 -2.21 -16.58
C GLU A 52 -1.59 -3.49 -16.22
N LEU A 53 -0.51 -3.37 -15.44
CA LEU A 53 0.45 -4.46 -15.18
C LEU A 53 0.25 -5.12 -13.81
N TYR A 54 0.08 -4.30 -12.78
CA TYR A 54 -0.15 -4.63 -11.37
C TYR A 54 -1.59 -4.35 -10.93
N GLY A 55 -2.39 -3.64 -11.72
CA GLY A 55 -3.77 -3.34 -11.35
C GLY A 55 -3.77 -2.36 -10.18
N TYR A 56 -4.33 -2.76 -9.03
CA TYR A 56 -4.32 -1.94 -7.81
C TYR A 56 -3.05 -2.12 -6.97
N GLY A 57 -2.13 -2.99 -7.40
CA GLY A 57 -0.88 -3.26 -6.69
C GLY A 57 -0.77 -4.68 -6.15
N LEU A 58 0.16 -4.84 -5.21
CA LEU A 58 0.45 -6.09 -4.52
C LEU A 58 -0.63 -6.37 -3.46
N VAL A 59 -1.12 -7.62 -3.40
CA VAL A 59 -2.13 -8.01 -2.41
C VAL A 59 -1.54 -8.04 -1.00
N ASP A 60 -2.15 -7.31 -0.07
CA ASP A 60 -1.86 -7.41 1.36
C ASP A 60 -2.99 -8.15 2.09
N ALA A 61 -2.65 -9.28 2.72
CA ALA A 61 -3.62 -10.10 3.44
C ALA A 61 -3.92 -9.58 4.85
N GLU A 62 -2.94 -8.95 5.52
CA GLU A 62 -3.11 -8.36 6.84
C GLU A 62 -4.06 -7.17 6.77
N GLU A 63 -3.76 -6.23 5.86
CA GLU A 63 -4.59 -5.04 5.69
C GLU A 63 -5.99 -5.39 5.20
N ALA A 64 -6.11 -6.33 4.26
CA ALA A 64 -7.42 -6.74 3.75
C ALA A 64 -8.29 -7.38 4.84
N ALA A 65 -7.70 -8.25 5.68
CA ALA A 65 -8.42 -8.93 6.73
C ALA A 65 -8.80 -8.00 7.89
N THR A 66 -7.87 -7.18 8.36
CA THR A 66 -8.05 -6.29 9.51
C THR A 66 -8.79 -5.00 9.14
N GLY A 67 -8.69 -4.56 7.88
CA GLY A 67 -9.16 -3.26 7.42
C GLY A 67 -8.31 -2.08 7.93
N VAL A 68 -7.13 -2.35 8.48
CA VAL A 68 -6.20 -1.33 8.96
C VAL A 68 -5.06 -1.23 7.96
N GLN A 69 -4.84 -0.06 7.38
CA GLN A 69 -3.66 0.19 6.55
C GLN A 69 -2.43 0.28 7.46
N THR A 70 -1.52 -0.67 7.30
CA THR A 70 -0.24 -0.78 8.00
C THR A 70 0.92 -0.26 7.14
N ASN A 71 0.74 -0.18 5.82
CA ASN A 71 1.67 0.42 4.87
C ASN A 71 1.21 1.82 4.44
N PRO A 72 2.08 2.84 4.50
CA PRO A 72 1.78 4.13 3.90
C PRO A 72 1.79 3.97 2.36
N ALA A 73 0.70 4.38 1.72
CA ALA A 73 0.55 4.47 0.26
C ALA A 73 1.84 4.94 -0.45
N PRO A 74 2.10 4.50 -1.69
CA PRO A 74 3.33 4.84 -2.41
C PRO A 74 3.63 6.32 -2.31
N ARG A 75 4.85 6.60 -1.87
CA ARG A 75 5.39 7.95 -1.77
C ARG A 75 5.24 8.58 -3.15
N LEU A 76 4.40 9.60 -3.23
CA LEU A 76 4.30 10.48 -4.39
C LEU A 76 5.72 10.73 -4.95
N PRO A 77 5.97 10.59 -6.27
CA PRO A 77 7.27 10.95 -6.82
C PRO A 77 7.55 12.42 -6.49
N GLY A 78 8.39 12.64 -5.48
CA GLY A 78 8.77 13.98 -5.00
C GLY A 78 8.28 14.39 -3.61
N ILE A 79 7.52 13.58 -2.85
CA ILE A 79 7.16 13.93 -1.46
C ILE A 79 7.53 12.82 -0.49
N SER A 80 8.75 12.89 0.04
CA SER A 80 9.14 12.16 1.24
C SER A 80 8.30 12.65 2.44
N PRO A 81 7.78 11.76 3.30
CA PRO A 81 7.20 12.17 4.57
C PRO A 81 8.34 12.74 5.44
N VAL A 82 8.01 13.78 6.19
CA VAL A 82 8.92 14.75 6.82
C VAL A 82 9.41 15.77 5.79
N GLY A 83 8.62 16.83 5.61
CA GLY A 83 9.20 18.12 5.29
C GLY A 83 10.28 18.40 6.32
N LYS A 84 11.56 18.25 5.93
CA LYS A 84 12.63 18.97 6.62
C LYS A 84 12.22 20.43 6.53
N LEU A 85 11.79 21.01 7.66
CA LEU A 85 11.69 22.44 7.79
C LEU A 85 13.11 22.98 7.60
N SER A 86 13.50 23.23 6.35
CA SER A 86 14.79 23.82 6.02
C SER A 86 14.71 25.29 6.41
N LEU A 87 14.88 25.53 7.72
CA LEU A 87 15.10 26.86 8.26
C LEU A 87 16.50 27.29 7.82
N THR A 88 16.57 27.83 6.60
CA THR A 88 17.76 28.57 6.19
C THR A 88 17.89 29.81 7.09
N TRP A 89 19.11 30.25 7.38
CA TRP A 89 19.34 31.49 8.12
C TRP A 89 18.65 32.71 7.48
N GLY A 90 18.39 32.66 6.17
CA GLY A 90 17.60 33.66 5.45
C GLY A 90 16.12 33.70 5.87
N SER A 91 15.50 32.53 6.12
CA SER A 91 14.10 32.43 6.58
C SER A 91 13.93 32.90 8.03
N LEU A 92 14.93 32.70 8.88
CA LEU A 92 14.91 33.13 10.29
C LEU A 92 15.07 34.64 10.47
N LYS A 93 15.89 35.31 9.65
CA LYS A 93 16.02 36.79 9.69
C LYS A 93 14.70 37.50 9.38
N ARG A 94 13.83 36.90 8.56
CA ARG A 94 12.51 37.46 8.24
C ARG A 94 11.59 37.57 9.46
N TRP A 95 11.80 36.73 10.46
CA TRP A 95 11.06 36.69 11.72
C TRP A 95 11.83 37.31 12.90
N GLY A 96 12.91 38.04 12.62
CA GLY A 96 13.61 38.83 13.64
C GLY A 96 14.42 38.04 14.67
N ILE A 97 14.62 36.73 14.49
CA ILE A 97 15.41 35.91 15.41
C ILE A 97 16.90 36.17 15.15
N LYS A 98 17.56 36.90 16.05
CA LYS A 98 19.00 37.16 16.00
C LYS A 98 19.74 35.97 16.59
N GLY A 99 20.69 35.41 15.83
CA GLY A 99 21.62 34.41 16.33
C GLY A 99 22.49 35.01 17.44
N ALA A 100 22.70 34.24 18.50
CA ALA A 100 23.63 34.55 19.58
C ALA A 100 25.08 34.59 19.09
#